data_AF-A0A9D5RCM3-F1
#
_entry.id   AF-A0A9D5RCM3-F1
#
_cell.length_a   1.000
_cell.length_b   1.000
_cell.length_c   1.000
_cell.angle_alpha   90.00
_cell.angle_beta   90.00
_cell.angle_gamma   90.00
#
_symmetry.space_group_name_H-M   'P 1'
#
loop_
_entity.id
_entity.type
_entity.pdbx_description
1 polymer ?
#
loop_
_entity_poly.entity_id
_entity_poly.type
_entity_poly.pdbx_seq_one_letter_code
_entity_poly.pdbx_strand_id
1 'polypeptide(L)' 'MDKKQSFETNLKELEGVVKALESSDVSLDEMLTLFEKGIHLTKSCTDALNEAEQKITILMKNRENGELQEEPFVGTGE' A
#
# COMPACT_ATOMS: atom_id res chain seq x y z
N MET A 1 -3.44 -13.17 0.81
CA MET A 1 -3.07 -12.28 -0.30
C MET A 1 -2.06 -11.30 0.25
N ASP A 2 -0.80 -11.43 -0.15
CA ASP A 2 0.33 -10.71 0.45
C ASP A 2 0.16 -9.18 0.33
N LYS A 3 0.25 -8.45 1.45
CA LYS A 3 0.18 -6.97 1.44
C LYS A 3 1.22 -6.33 0.53
N LYS A 4 2.39 -6.98 0.39
CA LYS A 4 3.43 -6.58 -0.57
C LYS A 4 2.94 -6.68 -2.02
N GLN A 5 2.25 -7.76 -2.37
CA GLN A 5 1.66 -7.89 -3.71
C GLN A 5 0.59 -6.82 -3.93
N SER A 6 -0.21 -6.49 -2.92
CA SER A 6 -1.21 -5.41 -3.01
C SER A 6 -0.59 -4.02 -3.26
N PHE A 7 0.53 -3.69 -2.61
CA PHE A 7 1.21 -2.40 -2.82
C PHE A 7 1.77 -2.29 -4.24
N GLU A 8 2.55 -3.27 -4.68
CA GLU A 8 3.18 -3.27 -6.01
C GLU A 8 2.13 -3.24 -7.13
N THR A 9 1.02 -3.96 -6.95
CA THR A 9 -0.11 -3.90 -7.90
C THR A 9 -0.75 -2.53 -7.93
N ASN A 10 -1.07 -1.93 -6.78
CA ASN A 10 -1.69 -0.60 -6.72
C ASN A 10 -0.77 0.49 -7.29
N LEU A 11 0.53 0.40 -7.03
CA LEU A 11 1.52 1.32 -7.57
C LEU A 11 1.59 1.22 -9.10
N LYS A 12 1.64 -0.01 -9.64
CA LYS A 12 1.64 -0.23 -11.09
C LYS A 12 0.36 0.25 -11.76
N GLU A 13 -0.79 0.09 -11.11
CA GLU A 13 -2.04 0.66 -11.60
C GLU A 13 -2.01 2.19 -11.59
N LEU A 14 -1.45 2.81 -10.55
CA LEU A 14 -1.35 4.26 -10.44
C LEU A 14 -0.47 4.85 -11.55
N GLU A 15 0.67 4.21 -11.84
CA GLU A 15 1.52 4.58 -12.98
C GLU A 15 0.76 4.52 -14.31
N GLY A 16 -0.10 3.50 -14.48
CA GLY A 16 -0.97 3.38 -15.64
C GLY A 16 -2.00 4.51 -15.74
N VAL A 17 -2.61 4.88 -14.60
CA VAL A 17 -3.54 6.01 -14.53
C VAL A 17 -2.84 7.33 -14.90
N VAL A 18 -1.65 7.59 -14.36
CA VAL A 18 -0.88 8.79 -14.68
C VAL A 18 -0.56 8.86 -16.17
N LYS A 19 -0.07 7.76 -16.76
CA LYS A 19 0.18 7.70 -18.21
C LYS A 19 -1.08 7.94 -19.04
N ALA A 20 -2.22 7.45 -18.60
CA ALA A 20 -3.49 7.69 -19.30
C ALA A 20 -3.88 9.18 -19.21
N LEU A 21 -3.75 9.80 -18.04
CA LEU A 21 -4.03 11.23 -17.84
C LEU A 21 -3.09 12.16 -18.63
N GLU A 22 -1.86 11.73 -18.92
CA GLU A 22 -0.92 12.47 -19.77
C GLU A 22 -1.23 12.35 -21.28
N SER A 23 -2.13 11.46 -21.67
CA SER A 23 -2.54 11.28 -23.07
C SER A 23 -3.53 12.38 -23.49
N SER A 24 -3.30 12.97 -24.66
CA SER A 24 -4.17 14.02 -25.22
C SER A 24 -5.52 13.52 -25.76
N ASP A 25 -5.77 12.21 -25.73
CA ASP A 25 -6.92 11.56 -26.38
C ASP A 25 -7.94 10.99 -25.37
N VAL A 26 -7.95 11.53 -24.15
CA VAL A 26 -8.88 11.11 -23.07
C VAL A 26 -10.05 12.09 -22.99
N SER A 27 -11.27 11.56 -23.01
CA SER A 27 -12.46 12.40 -22.84
C SER A 27 -12.56 12.97 -21.43
N LEU A 28 -13.34 14.04 -21.24
CA LEU A 28 -13.50 14.68 -19.93
C LEU A 28 -14.05 13.72 -18.86
N ASP A 29 -15.04 12.90 -19.21
CA ASP A 29 -15.64 11.92 -18.30
C ASP A 29 -14.63 10.81 -17.90
N GLU A 30 -13.83 10.36 -18.86
CA GLU A 30 -12.75 9.40 -18.57
C GLU A 30 -11.66 10.02 -17.71
N MET A 31 -11.33 11.31 -17.93
CA MET A 31 -10.35 12.03 -17.13
C MET A 31 -10.80 12.14 -15.66
N LEU A 32 -12.09 12.42 -15.41
CA LEU A 32 -12.65 12.42 -14.05
C LEU A 32 -12.56 11.04 -13.40
N THR A 33 -12.92 10.00 -14.14
CA THR A 33 -12.86 8.61 -13.67
C THR A 33 -11.43 8.18 -13.32
N LEU A 34 -10.47 8.50 -14.20
CA LEU A 34 -9.05 8.23 -13.99
C LEU A 34 -8.51 9.01 -12.79
N PHE A 35 -8.92 10.26 -12.62
CA PHE A 35 -8.51 11.08 -11.49
C PHE A 35 -9.01 10.52 -10.15
N GLU A 36 -10.29 10.15 -10.06
CA GLU A 36 -10.84 9.49 -8.87
C GLU A 36 -10.11 8.17 -8.55
N LYS A 37 -9.86 7.35 -9.57
CA LYS A 37 -9.07 6.12 -9.42
C LYS A 37 -7.66 6.42 -8.92
N GLY A 38 -7.01 7.45 -9.45
CA GLY A 38 -5.68 7.89 -9.03
C GLY A 38 -5.63 8.30 -7.56
N ILE A 39 -6.64 9.03 -7.07
CA ILE A 39 -6.75 9.40 -5.65
C ILE A 39 -6.87 8.14 -4.78
N HIS A 40 -7.73 7.19 -5.16
CA HIS A 40 -7.95 5.97 -4.40
C HIS A 40 -6.68 5.10 -4.32
N LEU A 41 -5.98 4.93 -5.44
CA LEU A 41 -4.72 4.18 -5.50
C LEU A 41 -3.63 4.86 -4.68
N THR A 42 -3.51 6.19 -4.77
CA THR A 42 -2.55 6.98 -3.97
C THR A 42 -2.78 6.75 -2.49
N LYS A 43 -4.04 6.86 -2.03
CA LYS A 43 -4.40 6.61 -0.63
C LYS A 43 -4.02 5.20 -0.19
N SER A 44 -4.35 4.21 -1.01
CA SER A 44 -4.04 2.81 -0.71
C SER A 44 -2.53 2.55 -0.59
N CYS A 45 -1.73 3.16 -1.46
CA CYS A 45 -0.27 3.09 -1.38
C CYS A 45 0.27 3.76 -0.12
N THR A 46 -0.22 4.95 0.23
CA THR A 46 0.17 5.67 1.45
C THR A 46 -0.18 4.87 2.70
N ASP A 47 -1.38 4.28 2.77
CA ASP A 47 -1.81 3.46 3.91
C ASP A 47 -0.91 2.23 4.10
N ALA A 48 -0.51 1.58 2.99
CA ALA A 48 0.42 0.45 3.04
C ALA A 48 1.82 0.85 3.52
N LEU A 49 2.33 2.01 3.11
CA LEU A 49 3.61 2.55 3.58
C LEU A 49 3.56 2.91 5.08
N ASN A 50 2.47 3.55 5.52
CA ASN A 50 2.26 3.89 6.92
C ASN A 50 2.24 2.63 7.81
N GLU A 51 1.57 1.57 7.37
CA GLU A 51 1.57 0.30 8.10
C GLU A 51 2.97 -0.32 8.19
N ALA A 52 3.74 -0.26 7.09
CA ALA A 52 5.11 -0.75 7.08
C ALA A 52 6.01 0.05 8.05
N GLU A 53 5.90 1.38 8.04
CA GLU A 53 6.63 2.27 8.96
C GLU A 53 6.26 1.99 10.42
N GLN A 54 4.98 1.80 10.73
CA GLN A 54 4.53 1.44 12.08
C GLN A 54 5.13 0.13 12.55
N LYS A 55 5.14 -0.91 11.71
CA LYS A 55 5.76 -2.20 12.04
C LYS A 55 7.26 -2.05 12.30
N ILE A 56 7.97 -1.29 11.46
CA ILE A 56 9.40 -1.01 11.67
C ILE A 56 9.62 -0.30 13.01
N THR A 57 8.79 0.71 13.30
CA THR A 57 8.88 1.48 14.54
C THR A 57 8.66 0.62 15.78
N ILE A 58 7.68 -0.29 15.75
CA ILE A 58 7.44 -1.24 16.85
C ILE A 58 8.64 -2.18 17.02
N LEU A 59 9.16 -2.74 15.92
CA LEU A 59 10.32 -3.64 15.96
C LEU A 59 11.57 -2.93 16.52
N MET A 60 11.79 -1.67 16.16
CA MET A 60 12.88 -0.86 16.69
C MET A 60 12.71 -0.58 18.19
N LYS A 61 11.51 -0.17 18.63
CA LYS A 61 11.21 0.06 20.05
C LYS A 61 11.40 -1.22 20.89
N ASN A 62 10.92 -2.36 20.40
CA ASN A 62 11.06 -3.64 21.10
C ASN A 62 12.54 -4.05 21.22
N ARG A 63 13.36 -3.74 20.19
CA ARG A 63 14.81 -3.97 20.22
C ARG A 63 15.53 -3.05 21.21
N GLU A 64 15.16 -1.77 21.28
CA GLU A 64 15.77 -0.80 22.20
C GLU A 64 15.40 -1.04 23.67
N ASN A 65 14.17 -1.48 23.94
CA ASN A 65 13.70 -1.78 25.28
C ASN A 65 14.13 -3.16 25.81
N GLY A 66 14.77 -4.00 24.98
CA GLY A 66 15.19 -5.36 25.36
C GLY A 66 14.03 -6.34 25.56
N GLU A 67 12.80 -5.96 25.23
CA GLU A 67 11.60 -6.80 25.36
C GLU A 67 11.44 -7.65 24.10
N LEU A 68 12.04 -8.84 24.12
CA LEU A 68 11.64 -9.94 23.23
C LEU A 68 10.22 -10.37 23.64
N GLN A 69 9.20 -9.77 23.04
CA GLN A 69 7.84 -10.29 23.18
C GLN A 69 7.71 -11.56 22.34
N GLU A 70 7.61 -12.70 23.03
CA GLU A 70 7.18 -13.97 22.44
C GLU A 70 5.70 -13.84 22.06
N GLU A 71 5.42 -13.57 20.79
CA GLU A 71 4.07 -13.79 20.25
C GLU A 71 3.82 -15.32 20.23
N PRO A 72 2.74 -15.82 20.85
CA PRO A 72 2.43 -17.23 20.80
C PRO A 72 2.23 -17.64 19.33
N PHE A 73 3.09 -18.53 18.84
CA PHE A 73 2.89 -19.18 17.55
C PHE A 73 1.64 -20.06 17.67
N VAL A 74 0.47 -19.52 17.33
CA VAL A 74 -0.73 -20.32 17.10
C VAL A 74 -0.54 -21.02 15.76
N GLY A 75 0.28 -22.07 15.77
CA GLY A 75 0.27 -23.07 14.72
C GLY A 75 -1.10 -23.73 14.77
N THR A 76 -1.99 -23.32 13.86
CA THR A 76 -3.17 -24.11 13.54
C THR A 76 -2.69 -25.38 12.86
N GLY A 77 -2.32 -26.36 13.67
CA GLY A 77 -2.42 -27.76 13.29
C GLY A 77 -3.90 -28.10 13.27
N GLU A 78 -4.49 -28.07 12.08
CA GLU A 78 -5.52 -28.95 11.52
C GLU A 78 -6.01 -28.39 10.18
#